data_AF-A0A1Q7RN25-F1
#
_entry.id   AF-A0A1Q7RN25-F1
#
_cell.length_a   1.000
_cell.length_b   1.000
_cell.length_c   1.000
_cell.angle_alpha   90.00
_cell.angle_beta   90.00
_cell.angle_gamma   90.00
#
_symmetry.space_group_name_H-M   'P 1'
#
loop_
_entity.id
_entity.type
_entity.pdbx_description
1 polymer ?
#
loop_
_entity_poly.entity_id
_entity_poly.type
_entity_poly.pdbx_seq_one_letter_code
_entity_poly.pdbx_strand_id
1 'polypeptide(L)'
;MAEKVDPYFRPLYDALYHLLDRERANSQLERGAIEIAPLAFMRGRTLNNSFVILDEAQNTTSEQMKMFLTRLGNNSKAVITGDVTQVDLPPGRTSGLIEAQSVVASVSGIRFVYFDESDVVRHPLVQSIIKAYAEYRNGRASAEAGTDHRRHRTGKADRQARRPSVDPAERE
;
A
#
# COMPACT_ATOMS: atom_id res chain seq x y z
N MET A 1 3.98 4.82 34.84
CA MET A 1 2.69 4.93 34.13
C MET A 1 2.82 4.10 32.85
N ALA A 2 2.29 2.88 32.83
CA ALA A 2 2.07 2.21 31.56
C ALA A 2 0.82 2.85 30.94
N GLU A 3 1.00 4.00 30.29
CA GLU A 3 -0.05 4.53 29.43
C GLU A 3 -0.42 3.45 28.42
N LYS A 4 -1.72 3.26 28.22
CA LYS A 4 -2.25 2.28 27.27
C LYS A 4 -1.73 2.66 25.89
N VAL A 5 -0.65 2.02 25.47
CA VAL A 5 -0.16 2.11 24.10
C VAL A 5 -1.30 1.69 23.20
N ASP A 6 -1.72 2.57 22.30
CA ASP A 6 -2.70 2.24 21.29
C ASP A 6 -2.23 0.98 20.55
N PRO A 7 -3.06 -0.07 20.41
CA PRO A 7 -2.70 -1.27 19.68
C PRO A 7 -2.08 -0.99 18.31
N TYR A 8 -2.45 0.11 17.66
CA TYR A 8 -1.90 0.53 16.37
C TYR A 8 -0.40 0.85 16.42
N PHE A 9 0.09 1.43 17.52
CA PHE A 9 1.52 1.76 17.66
C PHE A 9 2.36 0.58 18.14
N ARG A 10 1.71 -0.51 18.57
CA ARG A 10 2.40 -1.65 19.18
C ARG A 10 3.56 -2.20 18.34
N PRO A 11 3.44 -2.38 17.00
CA PRO A 11 4.55 -2.85 16.17
C PRO A 11 5.79 -1.95 16.23
N LEU A 12 5.61 -0.63 16.30
CA LEU A 12 6.71 0.33 16.41
C LEU A 12 7.43 0.21 17.77
N TYR A 13 6.68 0.06 18.86
CA TYR A 13 7.27 -0.19 20.18
C TYR A 13 8.02 -1.52 20.24
N ASP A 14 7.44 -2.58 19.69
CA ASP A 14 8.09 -3.89 19.67
C ASP A 14 9.39 -3.87 18.84
N ALA A 15 9.38 -3.20 17.67
CA ALA A 15 10.59 -2.99 16.87
C ALA A 15 11.64 -2.15 17.63
N LEU A 16 11.21 -1.10 18.31
CA LEU A 16 12.10 -0.27 19.13
C LEU A 16 12.75 -1.09 20.26
N TYR A 17 11.97 -1.90 20.97
CA TYR A 17 12.46 -2.76 22.06
C TYR A 17 13.39 -3.88 21.61
N HIS A 18 13.31 -4.26 20.33
CA HIS A 18 14.24 -5.19 19.72
C HIS A 18 15.59 -4.53 19.39
N LEU A 19 15.58 -3.25 19.00
CA LEU A 19 16.79 -2.49 18.64
C LEU A 19 17.50 -1.90 19.85
N LEU A 20 16.74 -1.35 20.79
CA LEU A 20 17.18 -0.81 22.06
C LEU A 20 16.49 -1.64 23.12
N ASP A 21 17.22 -2.30 24.01
CA ASP A 21 16.61 -3.02 25.12
C ASP A 21 15.53 -2.16 25.81
N ARG A 22 14.52 -2.82 26.37
CA ARG A 22 13.28 -2.16 26.82
C ARG A 22 13.53 -1.00 27.78
N GLU A 23 14.50 -1.15 28.68
CA GLU A 23 14.82 -0.13 29.67
C GLU A 23 15.39 1.14 29.00
N ARG A 24 16.37 0.99 28.10
CA ARG A 24 16.92 2.12 27.35
C ARG A 24 15.89 2.76 26.45
N ALA A 25 15.10 1.98 25.73
CA ALA A 25 14.03 2.49 24.87
C ALA A 25 13.04 3.36 25.65
N ASN A 26 12.55 2.87 26.79
CA ASN A 26 11.65 3.63 27.66
C ASN A 26 12.30 4.91 28.17
N SER A 27 13.57 4.86 28.58
CA SER A 27 14.29 6.06 29.02
C SER A 27 14.40 7.12 27.92
N GLN A 28 14.63 6.72 26.67
CA GLN A 28 14.70 7.65 25.54
C GLN A 28 13.32 8.24 25.18
N LEU A 29 12.25 7.45 25.28
CA LEU A 29 10.88 7.90 25.10
C LEU A 29 10.47 8.92 26.18
N GLU A 30 10.74 8.61 27.45
CA GLU A 30 10.43 9.50 28.59
C GLU A 30 11.17 10.84 28.51
N ARG A 31 12.42 10.83 28.01
CA ARG A 31 13.21 12.05 27.80
C ARG A 31 12.79 12.83 26.54
N GLY A 32 11.90 12.28 25.71
CA GLY A 32 11.49 12.87 24.44
C GLY A 32 12.54 12.80 23.34
N ALA A 33 13.60 12.01 23.51
CA ALA A 33 14.62 11.79 22.48
C ALA A 33 14.09 10.89 21.35
N ILE A 34 13.16 9.99 21.67
CA ILE A 34 12.39 9.23 20.69
C ILE A 34 10.93 9.64 20.86
N GLU A 35 10.27 9.92 19.74
CA GLU A 35 8.86 10.27 19.70
C GLU A 35 8.15 9.37 18.69
N ILE A 36 7.06 8.73 19.11
CA ILE A 36 6.15 7.99 18.23
C ILE A 36 4.85 8.77 18.22
N ALA A 37 4.48 9.33 17.07
CA ALA A 37 3.31 10.18 16.95
C ALA A 37 2.62 9.99 15.59
N PRO A 38 1.29 10.14 15.52
CA PRO A 38 0.58 10.08 14.25
C PRO A 38 0.90 11.31 13.39
N LEU A 39 0.80 11.15 12.07
CA LEU A 39 1.17 12.18 11.09
C LEU A 39 0.48 13.54 11.34
N ALA A 40 -0.75 13.55 11.85
CA ALA A 40 -1.49 14.77 12.15
C ALA A 40 -0.78 15.69 13.17
N PHE A 41 0.04 15.13 14.06
CA PHE A 41 0.76 15.89 15.09
C PHE A 41 1.95 16.66 14.50
N MET A 42 2.33 16.38 13.26
CA MET A 42 3.40 17.10 12.56
C MET A 42 2.93 18.46 12.02
N ARG A 43 1.62 18.72 12.01
CA ARG A 43 1.07 19.97 11.52
C ARG A 43 1.57 21.16 12.35
N GLY A 44 2.11 22.17 11.67
CA GLY A 44 2.62 23.38 12.33
C GLY A 44 3.97 23.20 13.04
N ARG A 45 4.57 22.01 13.00
CA ARG A 45 5.91 21.77 13.55
C ARG A 45 6.98 22.05 12.50
N THR A 46 8.16 22.40 12.97
CA THR A 46 9.39 22.34 12.19
C THR A 46 10.33 21.37 12.88
N LEU A 47 10.75 20.33 12.17
CA LEU A 47 11.56 19.24 12.68
C LEU A 47 13.03 19.57 12.42
N ASN A 48 13.68 20.23 13.39
CA ASN A 48 15.11 20.56 13.34
C ASN A 48 15.92 19.53 14.14
N ASN A 49 17.18 19.28 13.74
CA ASN A 49 18.11 18.39 14.43
C ASN A 49 17.52 16.99 14.69
N SER A 50 16.82 16.43 13.71
CA SER A 50 16.00 15.23 13.90
C SER A 50 16.21 14.19 12.79
N PHE A 51 16.05 12.91 13.15
CA PHE A 51 15.91 11.83 12.19
C PHE A 51 14.47 11.32 12.24
N VAL A 52 13.75 11.42 11.12
CA VAL A 52 12.31 11.17 11.06
C VAL A 52 12.04 9.98 10.15
N ILE A 53 11.20 9.05 10.61
CA ILE A 53 10.70 7.96 9.78
C ILE A 53 9.20 8.16 9.61
N LEU A 54 8.75 8.28 8.37
CA LEU A 54 7.33 8.20 8.03
C LEU A 54 7.08 6.82 7.45
N ASP A 55 6.40 5.98 8.23
CA ASP A 55 6.05 4.62 7.82
C ASP A 55 4.65 4.54 7.21
N GLU A 56 4.42 3.49 6.41
CA GLU A 56 3.15 3.24 5.71
C GLU A 56 2.69 4.45 4.85
N ALA A 57 3.64 5.13 4.22
CA ALA A 57 3.42 6.40 3.55
C ALA A 57 2.49 6.31 2.33
N GLN A 58 2.26 5.10 1.79
CA GLN A 58 1.27 4.88 0.73
C GLN A 58 -0.15 5.29 1.15
N ASN A 59 -0.43 5.31 2.46
CA ASN A 59 -1.72 5.70 3.04
C ASN A 59 -1.82 7.21 3.32
N THR A 60 -0.84 8.01 2.88
CA THR A 60 -0.93 9.46 2.93
C THR A 60 -1.62 10.02 1.70
N THR A 61 -2.38 11.10 1.86
CA THR A 61 -2.82 11.91 0.71
C THR A 61 -1.69 12.82 0.22
N SER A 62 -1.81 13.31 -1.00
CA SER A 62 -0.99 14.40 -1.57
C SER A 62 -0.75 15.56 -0.60
N GLU A 63 -1.82 16.05 0.03
CA GLU A 63 -1.76 17.17 0.97
C GLU A 63 -0.98 16.81 2.24
N GLN A 64 -1.17 15.59 2.76
CA GLN A 64 -0.46 15.11 3.94
C GLN A 64 1.04 14.89 3.66
N MET A 65 1.38 14.33 2.49
CA MET A 65 2.77 14.16 2.07
C MET A 65 3.46 15.51 1.90
N LYS A 66 2.83 16.47 1.21
CA LYS A 66 3.35 17.84 1.09
C LYS A 66 3.49 18.51 2.46
N MET A 67 2.51 18.34 3.33
CA MET A 67 2.56 18.86 4.70
C MET A 67 3.79 18.32 5.42
N PHE A 68 4.01 16.99 5.37
CA PHE A 68 5.15 16.32 6.01
C PHE A 68 6.50 16.79 5.47
N LEU A 69 6.70 16.73 4.15
CA LEU A 69 7.96 17.10 3.50
C LEU A 69 8.37 18.54 3.83
N THR A 70 7.40 19.45 3.94
CA THR A 70 7.65 20.85 4.31
C THR A 70 7.85 21.10 5.81
N ARG A 71 7.78 20.07 6.67
CA ARG A 71 8.14 20.20 8.10
C ARG A 71 9.63 20.00 8.34
N LEU A 72 10.38 19.44 7.39
CA LEU A 72 11.80 19.16 7.57
C LEU A 72 12.60 20.47 7.70
N GLY A 73 13.26 20.61 8.84
CA GLY A 73 14.08 21.77 9.18
C GLY A 73 15.59 21.51 9.01
N ASN A 74 16.39 22.39 9.60
CA ASN A 74 17.84 22.33 9.51
C ASN A 74 18.40 21.09 10.23
N ASN A 75 19.48 20.52 9.66
CA ASN A 75 20.18 19.36 10.20
C ASN A 75 19.25 18.17 10.52
N SER A 76 18.24 17.99 9.66
CA SER A 76 17.32 16.86 9.75
C SER A 76 17.43 15.94 8.54
N LYS A 77 17.06 14.68 8.76
CA LYS A 77 16.94 13.67 7.71
C LYS A 77 15.61 12.96 7.86
N ALA A 78 15.01 12.60 6.74
CA ALA A 78 13.79 11.80 6.72
C ALA A 78 14.00 10.54 5.89
N VAL A 79 13.40 9.46 6.35
CA VAL A 79 13.19 8.23 5.58
C VAL A 79 11.69 8.02 5.49
N ILE A 80 11.20 7.83 4.27
CA ILE A 80 9.77 7.62 4.00
C ILE A 80 9.65 6.21 3.43
N THR A 81 8.92 5.34 4.12
CA THR A 81 8.71 3.93 3.74
C THR A 81 7.26 3.70 3.35
N GLY A 82 7.03 2.76 2.45
CA GLY A 82 5.68 2.37 2.06
C GLY A 82 5.67 1.38 0.89
N ASP A 83 4.55 0.69 0.72
CA ASP A 83 4.30 -0.25 -0.37
C ASP A 83 3.19 0.31 -1.27
N VAL A 84 3.55 0.75 -2.49
CA VAL A 84 2.60 1.33 -3.45
C VAL A 84 1.53 0.36 -3.94
N THR A 85 1.68 -0.95 -3.70
CA THR A 85 0.69 -1.97 -4.04
C THR A 85 -0.39 -2.14 -2.96
N GLN A 86 -0.16 -1.59 -1.76
CA GLN A 86 -1.03 -1.73 -0.59
C GLN A 86 -1.64 -0.38 -0.16
N VAL A 87 -2.08 0.42 -1.13
CA VAL A 87 -2.74 1.71 -0.87
C VAL A 87 -4.12 1.46 -0.26
N ASP A 88 -4.29 1.88 0.99
CA ASP A 88 -5.56 1.85 1.72
C ASP A 88 -6.09 3.28 1.90
N LEU A 89 -6.50 3.88 0.77
CA LEU A 89 -7.13 5.20 0.74
C LEU A 89 -8.57 5.10 0.23
N PRO A 90 -9.46 6.01 0.67
CA PRO A 90 -10.80 6.11 0.10
C PRO A 90 -10.77 6.22 -1.43
N PRO A 91 -11.72 5.60 -2.14
CA PRO A 91 -11.77 5.63 -3.60
C PRO A 91 -11.70 7.06 -4.16
N GLY A 92 -10.94 7.23 -5.23
CA GLY A 92 -10.74 8.53 -5.89
C GLY A 92 -9.68 9.43 -5.25
N ARG A 93 -9.00 8.99 -4.19
CA ARG A 93 -7.84 9.70 -3.64
C ARG A 93 -6.53 9.13 -4.18
N THR A 94 -5.66 10.02 -4.63
CA THR A 94 -4.29 9.70 -5.03
C THR A 94 -3.40 9.55 -3.79
N SER A 95 -2.56 8.52 -3.77
CA SER A 95 -1.53 8.37 -2.75
C SER A 95 -0.47 9.46 -2.89
N GLY A 96 -0.20 10.15 -1.79
CA GLY A 96 0.84 11.16 -1.71
C GLY A 96 2.24 10.59 -1.93
N LEU A 97 2.49 9.33 -1.56
CA LEU A 97 3.75 8.65 -1.85
C LEU A 97 3.96 8.46 -3.36
N ILE A 98 2.93 8.00 -4.07
CA ILE A 98 2.98 7.80 -5.53
C ILE A 98 3.17 9.13 -6.24
N GLU A 99 2.41 10.17 -5.85
CA GLU A 99 2.55 11.49 -6.45
C GLU A 99 3.91 12.13 -6.14
N ALA A 100 4.43 11.98 -4.92
CA ALA A 100 5.72 12.55 -4.54
C ALA A 100 6.87 12.02 -5.40
N GLN A 101 6.81 10.77 -5.86
CA GLN A 101 7.84 10.19 -6.74
C GLN A 101 8.09 11.02 -7.99
N SER A 102 7.04 11.62 -8.57
CA SER A 102 7.17 12.51 -9.73
C SER A 102 7.45 13.95 -9.32
N VAL A 103 6.75 14.46 -8.30
CA VAL A 103 6.82 15.87 -7.89
C VAL A 103 8.21 16.26 -7.38
N VAL A 104 8.88 15.38 -6.64
CA VAL A 104 10.21 15.67 -6.07
C VAL A 104 11.35 14.94 -6.76
N ALA A 105 11.09 14.34 -7.93
CA ALA A 105 12.08 13.56 -8.70
C ALA A 105 13.37 14.34 -8.99
N SER A 106 13.27 15.64 -9.26
CA SER A 106 14.40 16.50 -9.61
C SER A 106 14.98 17.27 -8.42
N VAL A 107 14.48 17.04 -7.20
CA VAL A 107 14.93 17.77 -6.01
C VAL A 107 16.23 17.18 -5.50
N SER A 108 17.29 18.00 -5.45
CA SER A 108 18.59 17.59 -4.90
C SER A 108 18.47 17.15 -3.44
N GLY A 109 19.18 16.07 -3.10
CA GLY A 109 19.16 15.50 -1.74
C GLY A 109 18.06 14.49 -1.49
N ILE A 110 17.17 14.24 -2.46
CA ILE A 110 16.16 13.17 -2.39
C ILE A 110 16.61 11.99 -3.26
N ARG A 111 16.44 10.78 -2.73
CA ARG A 111 16.72 9.53 -3.43
C ARG A 111 15.58 8.56 -3.22
N PHE A 112 15.15 7.93 -4.30
CA PHE A 112 14.23 6.79 -4.26
C PHE A 112 15.03 5.50 -4.24
N VAL A 113 14.66 4.61 -3.32
CA VAL A 113 15.24 3.27 -3.19
C VAL A 113 14.06 2.31 -3.32
N TYR A 114 14.13 1.42 -4.30
CA TYR A 114 13.10 0.44 -4.58
C TYR A 114 13.62 -0.93 -4.16
N PHE A 115 12.83 -1.62 -3.34
CA PHE A 115 13.04 -3.01 -3.00
C PHE A 115 12.13 -3.89 -3.86
N ASP A 116 12.56 -5.11 -4.12
CA ASP A 116 11.77 -6.12 -4.80
C ASP A 116 11.63 -7.39 -3.96
N GLU A 117 11.02 -8.43 -4.53
CA GLU A 117 10.79 -9.70 -3.82
C GLU A 117 12.08 -10.39 -3.36
N SER A 118 13.22 -10.10 -4.00
CA SER A 118 14.52 -10.66 -3.63
C SER A 118 15.08 -10.07 -2.33
N ASP A 119 14.63 -8.87 -1.94
CA ASP A 119 15.00 -8.22 -0.67
C ASP A 119 14.20 -8.77 0.54
N VAL A 120 13.21 -9.62 0.28
CA VAL A 120 12.26 -10.07 1.30
C VAL A 120 12.71 -11.40 1.92
N VAL A 121 13.36 -11.31 3.09
CA VAL A 121 13.75 -12.48 3.88
C VAL A 121 12.59 -12.93 4.77
N ARG A 122 11.96 -14.06 4.41
CA ARG A 122 10.88 -14.68 5.20
C ARG A 122 11.28 -16.08 5.62
N HIS A 123 10.73 -16.54 6.74
CA HIS A 123 10.89 -17.93 7.16
C HIS A 123 10.39 -18.90 6.06
N PRO A 124 11.09 -20.00 5.75
CA PRO A 124 10.74 -20.90 4.64
C PRO A 124 9.28 -21.39 4.69
N LEU A 125 8.77 -21.65 5.89
CA LEU A 125 7.36 -22.02 6.08
C LEU A 125 6.39 -20.94 5.59
N VAL A 126 6.67 -19.67 5.86
CA VAL A 126 5.81 -18.55 5.43
C VAL A 126 5.83 -18.44 3.90
N GLN A 127 6.99 -18.62 3.26
CA GLN A 127 7.09 -18.66 1.81
C GLN A 127 6.28 -19.81 1.21
N SER A 128 6.37 -21.01 1.78
CA SER A 128 5.58 -22.18 1.36
C SER A 128 4.07 -21.94 1.48
N ILE A 129 3.63 -21.28 2.56
CA ILE A 129 2.22 -20.90 2.75
C ILE A 129 1.78 -19.91 1.67
N ILE A 130 2.56 -18.84 1.42
CA ILE A 130 2.25 -17.83 0.40
C ILE A 130 2.11 -18.50 -0.98
N LYS A 131 3.04 -19.40 -1.33
CA LYS A 131 3.02 -20.14 -2.58
C LYS A 131 1.77 -21.01 -2.72
N ALA A 132 1.40 -21.75 -1.68
CA ALA A 132 0.19 -22.58 -1.69
C ALA A 132 -1.09 -21.76 -1.93
N TYR A 133 -1.21 -20.58 -1.31
CA TYR A 133 -2.34 -19.67 -1.55
C TYR A 133 -2.33 -19.07 -2.96
N ALA A 134 -1.16 -18.74 -3.50
CA ALA A 134 -1.03 -18.23 -4.87
C ALA A 134 -1.47 -19.29 -5.90
N GLU A 135 -1.02 -20.54 -5.75
CA GLU A 135 -1.42 -21.67 -6.61
C GLU A 135 -2.93 -21.93 -6.54
N TYR A 136 -3.50 -21.91 -5.33
CA TYR A 136 -4.94 -22.08 -5.13
C TYR A 136 -5.77 -21.00 -5.84
N ARG A 137 -5.36 -19.73 -5.75
CA ARG A 137 -6.05 -18.62 -6.44
C ARG A 137 -5.96 -18.76 -7.96
N ASN A 138 -4.79 -19.11 -8.50
CA ASN A 138 -4.59 -19.29 -9.93
C ASN A 138 -5.37 -20.49 -10.50
N GLY A 139 -5.48 -21.57 -9.73
CA GLY A 139 -6.29 -22.74 -10.06
C GLY A 139 -7.78 -22.43 -10.18
N ARG A 140 -8.33 -21.60 -9.28
CA ARG A 140 -9.74 -21.17 -9.36
C ARG A 140 -10.00 -20.21 -10.52
N ALA A 141 -9.11 -19.23 -10.74
CA ALA A 141 -9.24 -18.30 -11.86
C ALA A 141 -9.26 -19.02 -13.22
N SER A 142 -8.45 -20.08 -13.37
CA SER A 142 -8.40 -20.91 -14.58
C SER A 142 -9.66 -21.76 -14.77
N ALA A 143 -10.26 -22.26 -13.67
CA ALA A 143 -11.51 -23.02 -13.71
C ALA A 143 -12.73 -22.13 -14.04
N GLU A 144 -12.76 -20.90 -13.52
CA GLU A 144 -13.83 -19.92 -13.79
C GLU A 144 -13.77 -19.40 -15.24
N ALA A 145 -12.58 -19.12 -15.78
CA ALA A 145 -12.39 -18.72 -17.18
C ALA A 145 -12.81 -19.81 -18.19
N GLY A 146 -12.60 -21.09 -17.87
CA GLY A 146 -13.04 -22.22 -18.72
C GLY A 146 -14.57 -22.42 -18.75
N THR A 147 -15.28 -21.94 -17.73
CA THR A 147 -16.74 -22.12 -17.61
C THR A 147 -17.51 -21.08 -18.44
N ASP A 148 -16.98 -19.86 -18.58
CA ASP A 148 -17.58 -18.79 -19.37
C ASP A 148 -17.47 -19.05 -20.89
N HIS A 149 -16.35 -19.63 -21.35
CA HIS A 149 -16.14 -19.98 -22.75
C HIS A 149 -17.09 -21.10 -23.27
N ARG A 150 -17.61 -21.96 -22.39
CA ARG A 150 -18.62 -22.98 -22.75
C ARG A 150 -20.02 -22.40 -22.90
N ARG A 151 -20.39 -21.35 -22.16
CA ARG A 151 -21.72 -20.72 -22.25
C ARG A 151 -21.90 -19.90 -23.53
N HIS A 152 -20.83 -19.30 -24.05
CA HIS A 152 -20.90 -18.52 -25.29
C HIS A 152 -20.99 -19.36 -26.59
N ARG A 153 -20.56 -20.62 -26.56
CA ARG A 153 -20.66 -21.52 -27.73
C ARG A 153 -22.05 -22.16 -27.90
N THR A 154 -22.81 -22.38 -26.83
CA THR A 154 -24.14 -23.00 -26.92
C THR A 154 -25.24 -22.03 -27.35
N GLY A 155 -25.06 -20.71 -27.22
CA GLY A 155 -26.05 -19.71 -27.65
C GLY A 155 -26.05 -19.35 -29.15
N LYS A 156 -25.01 -19.72 -29.91
CA LYS A 156 -24.93 -19.43 -31.35
C LYS A 156 -25.55 -20.51 -32.25
N ALA A 157 -25.73 -21.74 -31.74
CA ALA A 157 -26.34 -22.82 -32.50
C ALA A 157 -27.87 -22.69 -32.63
N ASP A 158 -28.53 -21.99 -31.70
CA ASP A 158 -30.00 -21.94 -31.61
C ASP A 158 -30.65 -20.75 -32.37
N ARG A 159 -29.83 -19.81 -32.90
CA ARG A 159 -30.33 -18.65 -33.66
C ARG A 159 -30.40 -18.85 -35.17
N GLN A 160 -29.91 -19.98 -35.71
CA GLN A 160 -29.89 -20.21 -37.16
C GLN A 160 -31.11 -20.99 -37.70
N ALA A 161 -32.07 -21.34 -36.84
CA ALA A 161 -33.25 -22.14 -37.20
C ALA A 161 -34.58 -21.36 -37.33
N ARG A 162 -34.57 -20.02 -37.37
CA ARG A 162 -35.81 -19.23 -37.58
C ARG A 162 -35.62 -18.16 -38.66
N ARG A 163 -35.68 -18.59 -39.92
CA ARG A 163 -36.04 -17.70 -41.04
C ARG A 163 -37.56 -17.80 -41.23
N PRO A 164 -38.34 -16.71 -41.14
CA PRO A 164 -39.70 -16.74 -41.64
C PRO A 164 -39.68 -16.66 -43.17
N SER A 165 -40.46 -17.54 -43.79
CA SER A 165 -40.81 -17.48 -45.21
C SER A 165 -41.62 -16.19 -45.47
N VAL A 166 -41.14 -15.38 -46.41
CA VAL A 166 -41.85 -14.18 -46.89
C VAL A 166 -42.88 -14.63 -47.91
N ASP A 167 -44.15 -14.31 -47.66
CA ASP A 167 -45.28 -14.57 -48.56
C ASP A 167 -45.28 -13.52 -49.69
N PRO A 168 -45.41 -13.91 -50.98
CA PRO A 168 -45.39 -12.96 -52.10
C PRO A 168 -46.81 -12.54 -52.45
N ALA A 169 -47.38 -11.62 -51.68
CA ALA A 169 -48.62 -10.95 -52.08
C ALA A 169 -48.70 -9.56 -51.41
N GLU A 170 -48.25 -8.54 -52.13
CA GLU A 170 -48.78 -7.17 -52.12
C GLU A 170 -47.93 -6.32 -53.09
N ARG A 171 -48.31 -6.41 -54.37
CA ARG A 171 -48.09 -5.36 -55.36
C ARG A 171 -49.47 -4.82 -55.70
N GLU A 172 -49.76 -3.60 -55.26
CA GLU A 172 -50.42 -2.53 -56.02
C GLU A 172 -50.31 -1.21 -55.25
#